data_AF-A0AAW4CQX2-F1
#
_entry.id   AF-A0AAW4CQX2-F1
#
_cell.length_a   1.000
_cell.length_b   1.000
_cell.length_c   1.000
_cell.angle_alpha   90.00
_cell.angle_beta   90.00
_cell.angle_gamma   90.00
#
_symmetry.space_group_name_H-M   'P 1'
#
loop_
_entity.id
_entity.type
_entity.pdbx_description
1 polymer ?
#
loop_
_entity_poly.entity_id
_entity_poly.type
_entity_poly.pdbx_seq_one_letter_code
_entity_poly.pdbx_strand_id
1 'polypeptide(L)'
;KRDLAKLLEEAARLPANGGGMMDRDPSFRLAHARVEARLAAIEASILRALRDEISMATAAALKIACTECAQAITELGIDLAGRGRLPMLDRDRADWADAAPATSSFGPAAVQSYLFERAQTIYGGSTEVQKNIIWRSLAGMAR
;
A
#
# COMPACT_ATOMS: atom_id res chain seq x y z
N LYS A 1 7.03 -4.69 4.75
CA LYS A 1 7.63 -4.39 6.09
C LYS A 1 8.49 -3.14 6.08
N ARG A 2 9.61 -3.12 5.32
CA ARG A 2 10.51 -1.96 5.23
C ARG A 2 9.79 -0.65 4.89
N ASP A 3 8.91 -0.68 3.89
CA ASP A 3 8.26 0.55 3.42
C ASP A 3 7.25 1.08 4.45
N LEU A 4 6.56 0.19 5.18
CA LEU A 4 5.70 0.56 6.32
C LEU A 4 6.48 1.18 7.49
N ALA A 5 7.72 0.72 7.75
CA ALA A 5 8.60 1.33 8.75
C ALA A 5 9.06 2.73 8.31
N LYS A 6 9.44 2.89 7.02
CA LYS A 6 9.78 4.20 6.45
C LYS A 6 8.63 5.19 6.56
N LEU A 7 7.38 4.77 6.37
CA LEU A 7 6.21 5.65 6.54
C LEU A 7 6.10 6.18 7.98
N LEU A 8 6.44 5.37 8.98
CA LEU A 8 6.45 5.82 10.37
C LEU A 8 7.57 6.83 10.63
N GLU A 9 8.76 6.62 10.03
CA GLU A 9 9.88 7.58 10.10
C GLU A 9 9.53 8.92 9.44
N GLU A 10 8.88 8.89 8.27
CA GLU A 10 8.43 10.12 7.60
C GLU A 10 7.32 10.82 8.38
N ALA A 11 6.40 10.07 8.99
CA ALA A 11 5.35 10.64 9.83
C ALA A 11 5.89 11.41 11.04
N ALA A 12 7.04 10.99 11.59
CA ALA A 12 7.69 11.68 12.70
C ALA A 12 8.26 13.06 12.31
N ARG A 13 8.34 13.38 11.02
CA ARG A 13 8.83 14.65 10.48
C ARG A 13 7.71 15.57 10.01
N LEU A 14 6.46 15.11 10.01
CA LEU A 14 5.32 15.84 9.48
C LEU A 14 4.43 16.34 10.62
N PRO A 15 3.98 17.61 10.58
CA PRO A 15 3.10 18.15 11.60
C PRO A 15 1.70 17.51 11.51
N ALA A 16 1.10 17.21 12.67
CA ALA A 16 -0.29 16.78 12.76
C ALA A 16 -1.25 17.98 12.87
N ASN A 17 -2.48 17.82 12.39
CA ASN A 17 -3.49 18.89 12.40
C ASN A 17 -3.88 19.35 13.83
N GLY A 18 -3.80 18.45 14.81
CA GLY A 18 -4.11 18.73 16.23
C GLY A 18 -2.93 19.20 17.07
N GLY A 19 -1.78 19.49 16.45
CA GLY A 19 -0.51 19.76 17.14
C GLY A 19 0.32 18.49 17.37
N GLY A 20 1.63 18.66 17.45
CA GLY A 20 2.58 17.54 17.49
C GLY A 20 2.91 16.99 16.09
N MET A 21 3.43 15.76 16.05
CA MET A 21 3.88 15.08 14.83
C MET A 21 2.94 13.95 14.45
N MET A 22 2.88 13.62 13.15
CA MET A 22 1.94 12.65 12.60
C MET A 22 2.16 11.22 13.11
N ASP A 23 3.39 10.87 13.52
CA ASP A 23 3.68 9.60 14.19
C ASP A 23 2.98 9.45 15.56
N ARG A 24 2.50 10.53 16.16
CA ARG A 24 1.71 10.52 17.40
C ARG A 24 0.23 10.75 17.17
N ASP A 25 -0.19 11.03 15.93
CA ASP A 25 -1.59 11.21 15.60
C ASP A 25 -2.35 9.88 15.79
N PRO A 26 -3.44 9.84 16.57
CA PRO A 26 -4.17 8.60 16.84
C PRO A 26 -4.75 7.95 15.58
N SER A 27 -5.16 8.74 14.59
CA SER A 27 -5.76 8.21 13.36
C SER A 27 -4.70 7.56 12.47
N PHE A 28 -3.55 8.22 12.30
CA PHE A 28 -2.41 7.65 11.58
C PHE A 28 -1.90 6.38 12.27
N ARG A 29 -1.76 6.40 13.61
CA ARG A 29 -1.28 5.24 14.37
C ARG A 29 -2.22 4.05 14.29
N LEU A 30 -3.53 4.29 14.31
CA LEU A 30 -4.52 3.23 14.11
C LEU A 30 -4.43 2.65 12.69
N ALA A 31 -4.31 3.50 11.67
CA ALA A 31 -4.19 3.07 10.28
C ALA A 31 -2.91 2.24 10.07
N HIS A 32 -1.77 2.74 10.55
CA HIS A 32 -0.49 2.05 10.51
C HIS A 32 -0.54 0.68 11.21
N ALA A 33 -1.06 0.62 12.44
CA ALA A 33 -1.16 -0.62 13.21
C ALA A 33 -2.06 -1.67 12.54
N ARG A 34 -3.15 -1.25 11.85
CA ARG A 34 -3.99 -2.17 11.08
C ARG A 34 -3.23 -2.81 9.92
N VAL A 35 -2.44 -2.02 9.20
CA VAL A 35 -1.61 -2.52 8.09
C VAL A 35 -0.50 -3.44 8.64
N GLU A 36 0.11 -3.07 9.77
CA GLU A 36 1.12 -3.89 10.44
C GLU A 36 0.56 -5.25 10.89
N ALA A 37 -0.61 -5.26 11.53
CA ALA A 37 -1.28 -6.49 11.94
C ALA A 37 -1.63 -7.39 10.74
N ARG A 38 -2.11 -6.79 9.65
CA ARG A 38 -2.39 -7.51 8.39
C ARG A 38 -1.11 -8.13 7.82
N LEU A 39 -0.02 -7.37 7.79
CA LEU A 39 1.28 -7.85 7.31
C LEU A 39 1.78 -9.02 8.16
N ALA A 40 1.68 -8.94 9.49
CA ALA A 40 2.09 -10.02 10.38
C ALA A 40 1.27 -11.30 10.16
N ALA A 41 -0.04 -11.17 9.92
CA ALA A 41 -0.90 -12.29 9.59
C ALA A 41 -0.54 -12.95 8.25
N ILE A 42 -0.14 -12.15 7.25
CA ILE A 42 0.35 -12.63 5.95
C ILE A 42 1.68 -13.37 6.13
N GLU A 43 2.64 -12.79 6.86
CA GLU A 43 3.94 -13.42 7.15
C GLU A 43 3.75 -14.79 7.83
N ALA A 44 2.90 -14.87 8.84
CA ALA A 44 2.57 -16.14 9.49
C ALA A 44 1.89 -17.14 8.53
N SER A 45 1.03 -16.66 7.62
CA SER A 45 0.36 -17.50 6.63
C SER A 45 1.34 -18.07 5.59
N ILE A 46 2.32 -17.27 5.16
CA ILE A 46 3.41 -17.71 4.27
C ILE A 46 4.25 -18.77 4.97
N LEU A 47 4.66 -18.53 6.22
CA LEU A 47 5.45 -19.51 6.99
C LEU A 47 4.72 -20.83 7.18
N ARG A 48 3.40 -20.80 7.42
CA ARG A 48 2.58 -22.02 7.46
C ARG A 48 2.55 -22.72 6.11
N ALA A 49 2.31 -21.98 5.03
CA ALA A 49 2.26 -22.54 3.68
C ALA A 49 3.60 -23.17 3.26
N LEU A 50 4.73 -22.65 3.73
CA LEU A 50 6.06 -23.23 3.45
C LEU A 50 6.32 -24.58 4.13
N ARG A 51 5.53 -24.96 5.15
CA ARG A 51 5.70 -26.25 5.85
C ARG A 51 4.96 -27.40 5.17
N ASP A 52 3.92 -27.08 4.41
CA ASP A 52 3.04 -28.03 3.74
C ASP A 52 3.15 -27.87 2.22
N GLU A 53 2.52 -28.77 1.46
CA GLU A 53 2.39 -28.57 0.02
C GLU A 53 1.42 -27.41 -0.28
N ILE A 54 1.88 -26.41 -1.02
CA ILE A 54 1.08 -25.21 -1.30
C ILE A 54 0.07 -25.52 -2.40
N SER A 55 -1.20 -25.63 -2.02
CA SER A 55 -2.29 -25.72 -3.00
C SER A 55 -2.39 -24.46 -3.86
N MET A 56 -2.88 -24.59 -5.10
CA MET A 56 -3.13 -23.45 -5.98
C MET A 56 -4.09 -22.41 -5.37
N ALA A 57 -5.06 -22.86 -4.58
CA ALA A 57 -5.98 -21.95 -3.87
C ALA A 57 -5.26 -21.16 -2.78
N THR A 58 -4.37 -21.80 -2.02
CA THR A 58 -3.55 -21.13 -0.99
C THR A 58 -2.61 -20.12 -1.62
N ALA A 59 -1.92 -20.48 -2.71
CA ALA A 59 -1.06 -19.56 -3.45
C ALA A 59 -1.84 -18.35 -3.98
N ALA A 60 -3.01 -18.58 -4.58
CA ALA A 60 -3.89 -17.52 -5.08
C ALA A 60 -4.37 -16.57 -3.96
N ALA A 61 -4.78 -17.13 -2.82
CA ALA A 61 -5.21 -16.36 -1.65
C ALA A 61 -4.07 -15.50 -1.07
N LEU A 62 -2.87 -16.07 -0.96
CA LEU A 62 -1.67 -15.34 -0.53
C LEU A 62 -1.32 -14.22 -1.51
N LYS A 63 -1.40 -14.45 -2.82
CA LYS A 63 -1.15 -13.40 -3.82
C LYS A 63 -2.10 -12.21 -3.64
N ILE A 64 -3.41 -12.47 -3.52
CA ILE A 64 -4.40 -11.41 -3.27
C ILE A 64 -4.05 -10.65 -2.00
N ALA A 65 -3.86 -11.38 -0.88
CA ALA A 65 -3.60 -10.78 0.42
C ALA A 65 -2.34 -9.90 0.43
N CYS A 66 -1.25 -10.37 -0.21
CA CYS A 66 -0.01 -9.63 -0.37
C CYS A 66 -0.21 -8.35 -1.20
N THR A 67 -0.87 -8.44 -2.35
CA THR A 67 -1.08 -7.26 -3.21
C THR A 67 -1.99 -6.22 -2.58
N GLU A 68 -3.05 -6.65 -1.89
CA GLU A 68 -3.92 -5.73 -1.15
C GLU A 68 -3.19 -5.10 0.05
N CYS A 69 -2.28 -5.82 0.70
CA CYS A 69 -1.46 -5.25 1.76
C CYS A 69 -0.46 -4.22 1.21
N ALA A 70 0.15 -4.48 0.06
CA ALA A 70 1.03 -3.52 -0.60
C ALA A 70 0.28 -2.24 -1.00
N GLN A 71 -0.95 -2.38 -1.51
CA GLN A 71 -1.85 -1.25 -1.77
C GLN A 71 -2.14 -0.47 -0.48
N ALA A 72 -2.54 -1.13 0.60
CA ALA A 72 -2.82 -0.45 1.87
C ALA A 72 -1.60 0.33 2.42
N ILE A 73 -0.38 -0.20 2.25
CA ILE A 73 0.86 0.52 2.60
C ILE A 73 1.00 1.78 1.75
N THR A 74 0.85 1.67 0.42
CA THR A 74 1.01 2.84 -0.45
C THR A 74 -0.11 3.87 -0.31
N GLU A 75 -1.34 3.45 -0.05
CA GLU A 75 -2.47 4.33 0.28
C GLU A 75 -2.20 5.12 1.56
N LEU A 76 -1.69 4.47 2.60
CA LEU A 76 -1.24 5.16 3.81
C LEU A 76 -0.14 6.20 3.51
N GLY A 77 0.75 5.90 2.55
CA GLY A 77 1.75 6.86 2.07
C GLY A 77 1.15 8.07 1.35
N ILE A 78 0.12 7.87 0.52
CA ILE A 78 -0.64 8.95 -0.12
C ILE A 78 -1.34 9.83 0.90
N ASP A 79 -2.01 9.20 1.88
CA ASP A 79 -2.72 9.90 2.94
C ASP A 79 -1.74 10.74 3.78
N LEU A 80 -0.59 10.15 4.14
CA LEU A 80 0.48 10.83 4.85
C LEU A 80 1.06 12.00 4.05
N ALA A 81 1.24 11.83 2.73
CA ALA A 81 1.73 12.89 1.85
C ALA A 81 0.74 14.07 1.77
N GLY A 82 -0.56 13.84 1.99
CA GLY A 82 -1.58 14.88 2.08
C GLY A 82 -1.54 15.82 0.87
N ARG A 83 -1.44 17.13 1.12
CA ARG A 83 -1.33 18.15 0.04
C ARG A 83 0.01 18.12 -0.70
N GLY A 84 1.03 17.49 -0.14
CA GLY A 84 2.34 17.32 -0.77
C GLY A 84 2.41 16.21 -1.82
N ARG A 85 1.35 15.38 -1.95
CA ARG A 85 1.31 14.24 -2.89
C ARG A 85 1.62 14.62 -4.34
N LEU A 86 1.06 15.73 -4.82
CA LEU A 86 1.30 16.29 -6.14
C LEU A 86 1.11 17.80 -6.07
N PRO A 87 2.06 18.63 -6.55
CA PRO A 87 1.81 20.05 -6.67
C PRO A 87 0.63 20.25 -7.63
N MET A 88 -0.40 20.98 -7.16
CA MET A 88 -1.50 21.41 -8.03
C MET A 88 -0.99 22.60 -8.83
N LEU A 89 -0.67 22.34 -10.10
CA LEU A 89 -0.13 23.35 -11.00
C LEU A 89 -1.29 24.11 -11.65
N ASP A 90 -1.26 25.43 -11.52
CA ASP A 90 -2.18 26.32 -12.23
C ASP A 90 -1.70 26.50 -13.67
N ARG A 91 -2.16 25.63 -14.56
CA ARG A 91 -1.70 25.58 -15.96
C ARG A 91 -2.09 26.80 -16.80
N ASP A 92 -2.97 27.65 -16.29
CA ASP A 92 -3.40 28.88 -16.97
C ASP A 92 -2.37 30.00 -16.79
N ARG A 93 -1.43 29.85 -15.83
CA ARG A 93 -0.30 30.76 -15.67
C ARG A 93 0.80 30.47 -16.69
N ALA A 94 1.37 31.52 -17.29
CA ALA A 94 2.49 31.37 -18.23
C ALA A 94 3.74 30.73 -17.59
N ASP A 95 3.93 30.91 -16.27
CA ASP A 95 5.06 30.42 -15.49
C ASP A 95 4.73 29.15 -14.66
N TRP A 96 3.65 28.43 -14.99
CA TRP A 96 3.11 27.35 -14.15
C TRP A 96 4.12 26.25 -13.77
N ALA A 97 5.10 25.96 -14.64
CA ALA A 97 6.14 24.96 -14.39
C ALA A 97 7.16 25.45 -13.34
N ASP A 98 7.53 26.73 -13.40
CA ASP A 98 8.48 27.37 -12.49
C ASP A 98 7.81 27.83 -11.18
N ALA A 99 6.51 28.11 -11.23
CA ALA A 99 5.68 28.51 -10.10
C ALA A 99 5.18 27.31 -9.27
N ALA A 100 5.62 26.09 -9.58
CA ALA A 100 5.29 24.91 -8.81
C ALA A 100 5.73 25.09 -7.35
N PRO A 101 4.84 24.90 -6.35
CA PRO A 101 5.23 25.01 -4.95
C PRO A 101 6.30 23.96 -4.63
N ALA A 102 7.32 24.36 -3.88
CA ALA A 102 8.31 23.43 -3.37
C ALA A 102 7.60 22.39 -2.49
N THR A 103 7.65 21.11 -2.87
CA THR A 103 7.11 19.99 -2.09
C THR A 103 8.25 19.17 -1.52
N SER A 104 8.00 18.44 -0.43
CA SER A 104 8.96 17.45 0.03
C SER A 104 9.12 16.35 -1.02
N SER A 105 10.32 15.76 -1.14
CA SER A 105 10.57 14.65 -2.07
C SER A 105 9.72 13.41 -1.77
N PHE A 106 9.23 13.27 -0.52
CA PHE A 106 8.37 12.18 -0.09
C PHE A 106 7.04 12.13 -0.88
N GLY A 107 6.39 13.27 -1.12
CA GLY A 107 5.06 13.31 -1.74
C GLY A 107 5.04 12.71 -3.15
N PRO A 108 5.88 13.21 -4.09
CA PRO A 108 6.01 12.63 -5.42
C PRO A 108 6.45 11.15 -5.40
N ALA A 109 7.35 10.78 -4.49
CA ALA A 109 7.78 9.38 -4.33
C ALA A 109 6.62 8.47 -3.88
N ALA A 110 5.78 8.92 -2.94
CA ALA A 110 4.59 8.20 -2.50
C ALA A 110 3.59 7.99 -3.65
N VAL A 111 3.38 9.01 -4.49
CA VAL A 111 2.55 8.89 -5.71
C VAL A 111 3.11 7.87 -6.68
N GLN A 112 4.41 7.93 -6.95
CA GLN A 112 5.06 6.96 -7.83
C GLN A 112 4.88 5.52 -7.31
N SER A 113 5.15 5.28 -6.03
CA SER A 113 4.96 3.96 -5.41
C SER A 113 3.51 3.50 -5.50
N TYR A 114 2.53 4.35 -5.17
CA TYR A 114 1.12 4.00 -5.27
C TYR A 114 0.72 3.58 -6.70
N LEU A 115 1.10 4.37 -7.71
CA LEU A 115 0.76 4.07 -9.10
C LEU A 115 1.42 2.77 -9.58
N PHE A 116 2.67 2.52 -9.20
CA PHE A 116 3.38 1.30 -9.55
C PHE A 116 2.76 0.06 -8.88
N GLU A 117 2.49 0.13 -7.58
CA GLU A 117 1.96 -0.99 -6.81
C GLU A 117 0.52 -1.37 -7.22
N ARG A 118 -0.23 -0.47 -7.87
CA ARG A 118 -1.53 -0.82 -8.46
C ARG A 118 -1.40 -1.89 -9.55
N ALA A 119 -0.31 -1.87 -10.33
CA ALA A 119 -0.11 -2.84 -11.41
C ALA A 119 -0.01 -4.29 -10.90
N GLN A 120 0.40 -4.49 -9.63
CA GLN A 120 0.55 -5.83 -9.03
C GLN A 120 -0.77 -6.60 -8.94
N THR A 121 -1.90 -5.89 -8.88
CA THR A 121 -3.22 -6.53 -8.90
C THR A 121 -3.56 -7.15 -10.25
N ILE A 122 -2.78 -6.85 -11.30
CA ILE A 122 -3.01 -7.30 -12.67
C ILE A 122 -1.94 -8.30 -13.11
N TYR A 123 -0.66 -7.94 -12.97
CA TYR A 123 0.41 -8.81 -13.45
C TYR A 123 0.53 -10.09 -12.61
N GLY A 124 0.97 -11.18 -13.23
CA GLY A 124 0.99 -12.51 -12.58
C GLY A 124 -0.41 -13.11 -12.34
N GLY A 125 -1.44 -12.57 -13.00
CA GLY A 125 -2.84 -12.98 -12.88
C GLY A 125 -3.64 -12.01 -12.04
N SER A 126 -4.74 -11.50 -12.61
CA SER A 126 -5.57 -10.48 -11.95
C SER A 126 -6.19 -10.98 -10.65
N THR A 127 -6.60 -10.07 -9.77
CA THR A 127 -7.34 -10.42 -8.54
C THR A 127 -8.57 -11.30 -8.84
N GLU A 128 -9.31 -11.02 -9.91
CA GLU A 128 -10.46 -11.82 -10.35
C GLU A 128 -10.03 -13.22 -10.80
N VAL A 129 -8.93 -13.33 -11.55
CA VAL A 129 -8.37 -14.62 -11.96
C VAL A 129 -7.98 -15.45 -10.74
N GLN A 130 -7.35 -14.84 -9.73
CA GLN A 130 -6.99 -15.53 -8.48
C GLN A 130 -8.24 -15.98 -7.70
N LYS A 131 -9.28 -15.12 -7.61
CA LYS A 131 -10.57 -15.49 -7.00
C LYS A 131 -11.22 -16.68 -7.72
N ASN A 132 -11.12 -16.76 -9.04
CA ASN A 132 -11.60 -17.91 -9.81
C ASN A 132 -10.81 -19.19 -9.55
N ILE A 133 -9.51 -19.11 -9.27
CA ILE A 133 -8.69 -20.27 -8.87
C ILE A 133 -9.18 -20.80 -7.51
N ILE A 134 -9.37 -19.90 -6.54
CA ILE A 134 -9.91 -20.24 -5.21
C ILE A 134 -11.28 -20.89 -5.35
N TRP A 135 -12.19 -20.27 -6.12
CA TRP A 135 -13.53 -20.80 -6.36
C TRP A 135 -13.51 -22.22 -6.95
N ARG A 136 -12.69 -22.46 -7.99
CA ARG A 136 -12.58 -23.79 -8.61
C ARG A 136 -12.10 -24.86 -7.63
N SER A 137 -11.19 -24.51 -6.73
CA SER A 137 -10.75 -25.43 -5.68
C SER A 137 -11.87 -25.74 -4.68
N LEU A 138 -12.60 -24.72 -4.21
CA LEU A 138 -13.72 -24.90 -3.27
C LEU A 138 -14.88 -25.70 -3.88
N ALA A 139 -15.16 -25.51 -5.16
CA ALA A 139 -16.22 -26.21 -5.88
C ALA A 139 -15.84 -27.64 -6.33
N GLY A 140 -14.63 -28.13 -5.99
CA GLY A 140 -14.17 -29.46 -6.41
C GLY A 140 -13.89 -29.57 -7.92
N MET A 141 -13.71 -28.44 -8.60
CA MET A 141 -13.43 -28.34 -10.04
C MET A 141 -11.93 -28.16 -10.35
N ALA A 142 -11.06 -28.26 -9.33
CA ALA A 142 -9.63 -28.28 -9.52
C ALA A 142 -9.25 -29.60 -10.23
N ARG A 143 -8.83 -29.50 -11.49
CA ARG A 143 -8.15 -30.56 -12.21
C ARG A 143 -6.66 -30.53 -11.90
#